data_AF-A0A9P1FSZ1-F1
#
_entry.id   AF-A0A9P1FSZ1-F1
#
_cell.length_a   1.000
_cell.length_b   1.000
_cell.length_c   1.000
_cell.angle_alpha   90.00
_cell.angle_beta   90.00
_cell.angle_gamma   90.00
#
_symmetry.space_group_name_H-M   'P 1'
#
loop_
_entity.id
_entity.type
_entity.pdbx_description
1 polymer ?
#
loop_
_entity_poly.entity_id
_entity_poly.type
_entity_poly.pdbx_seq_one_letter_code
_entity_poly.pdbx_strand_id
1 'polypeptide(L)'
;MSRPELAPFRKLLRLCRHFDREPTWQLGLVGRPPRKYDWYQHRVVRTRFQVSPFAEEMVWEASGLSTQFALPGKHSGAVARACRRHFRRATAMGLPYQSEATQLLKRFEEAKKLIQDLGDWDTAETSDLQLLKSFDCGGHQQVQRGDLLLAHPMSCIRDPNFDQATVLISDVGEDYVSGFVVNKPLRNSTLQQLLSNRKGSQSSEDKDWAEAIRDHSALEKLIVWRGGPIIVGASLQRNLHWLHCFSSVRRRGV
;
A
#
# COMPACT_ATOMS: atom_id res chain seq x y z
N MET A 1 27.97 4.50 30.40
CA MET A 1 27.79 4.91 28.98
C MET A 1 28.90 5.88 28.62
N SER A 2 29.63 5.60 27.55
CA SER A 2 30.72 6.46 27.12
C SER A 2 30.14 7.67 26.35
N ARG A 3 30.65 8.88 26.62
CA ARG A 3 30.30 10.10 25.85
C ARG A 3 30.37 9.92 24.31
N PRO A 4 31.30 9.14 23.71
CA PRO A 4 31.36 8.99 22.25
C PRO A 4 30.11 8.36 21.61
N GLU A 5 29.37 7.49 22.29
CA GLU A 5 28.18 6.82 21.70
C GLU A 5 26.96 7.73 21.54
N LEU A 6 26.94 8.88 22.23
CA LEU A 6 25.82 9.82 22.15
C LEU A 6 25.84 10.66 20.87
N ALA A 7 27.01 10.91 20.29
CA ALA A 7 27.14 11.67 19.05
C ALA A 7 26.42 11.02 17.85
N PRO A 8 26.66 9.74 17.51
CA PRO A 8 25.97 9.09 16.40
C PRO A 8 24.46 8.95 16.65
N PHE A 9 24.05 8.67 17.90
CA PHE A 9 22.64 8.63 18.28
C PHE A 9 21.94 9.96 18.05
N ARG A 10 22.55 11.08 18.46
CA ARG A 10 21.99 12.42 18.23
C ARG A 10 21.91 12.76 16.74
N LYS A 11 22.87 12.32 15.92
CA LYS A 11 22.81 12.49 14.46
C LYS A 11 21.63 11.72 13.86
N LEU A 12 21.51 10.43 14.18
CA LEU A 12 20.39 9.59 13.72
C LEU A 12 19.04 10.13 14.19
N LEU A 13 18.92 10.52 15.47
CA LEU A 13 17.67 11.06 16.01
C LEU A 13 17.23 12.36 15.32
N ARG A 14 18.18 13.22 14.93
CA ARG A 14 17.87 14.41 14.13
C ARG A 14 17.29 14.03 12.77
N LEU A 15 17.91 13.09 12.06
CA LEU A 15 17.39 12.58 10.79
C LEU A 15 16.00 11.96 10.94
N CYS A 16 15.79 11.12 11.96
CA CYS A 16 14.47 10.54 12.26
C CYS A 16 13.39 11.60 12.50
N ARG A 17 13.72 12.71 13.18
CA ARG A 17 12.78 13.83 13.38
C ARG A 17 12.44 14.55 12.07
N HIS A 18 13.36 14.58 11.10
CA HIS A 18 13.03 15.08 9.77
C HIS A 18 12.06 14.15 9.04
N PHE A 19 12.29 12.84 9.08
CA PHE A 19 11.34 11.84 8.56
C PHE A 19 9.96 11.92 9.23
N ASP A 20 9.89 12.26 10.51
CA ASP A 20 8.61 12.49 11.20
C ASP A 20 7.89 13.78 10.74
N ARG A 21 8.64 14.79 10.26
CA ARG A 21 8.10 16.06 9.74
C ARG A 21 7.73 15.98 8.25
N GLU A 22 8.44 15.13 7.50
CA GLU A 22 8.23 14.87 6.08
C GLU A 22 7.90 13.39 5.89
N PRO A 23 6.63 12.98 6.12
CA PRO A 23 6.25 11.56 6.11
C PRO A 23 6.49 10.89 4.75
N THR A 24 6.49 11.65 3.65
CA THR A 24 6.77 11.11 2.30
C THR A 24 8.14 10.42 2.22
N TRP A 25 9.15 10.89 2.94
CA TRP A 25 10.48 10.25 2.97
C TRP A 25 10.42 8.83 3.56
N GLN A 26 9.44 8.55 4.42
CA GLN A 26 9.26 7.22 5.00
C GLN A 26 8.92 6.18 3.92
N LEU A 27 8.33 6.57 2.79
CA LEU A 27 7.98 5.65 1.70
C LEU A 27 9.21 4.92 1.12
N GLY A 28 10.40 5.52 1.22
CA GLY A 28 11.66 4.89 0.79
C GLY A 28 12.23 3.92 1.81
N LEU A 29 11.67 3.86 3.03
CA LEU A 29 12.11 2.93 4.07
C LEU A 29 11.56 1.53 3.80
N VAL A 30 12.38 0.73 3.13
CA VAL A 30 12.14 -0.70 2.95
C VAL A 30 12.81 -1.47 4.08
N GLY A 31 12.00 -1.97 5.00
CA GLY A 31 12.42 -2.88 6.07
C GLY A 31 12.21 -4.34 5.67
N ARG A 32 12.95 -5.25 6.29
CA ARG A 32 12.60 -6.68 6.22
C ARG A 32 11.70 -7.03 7.42
N PRO A 33 10.59 -7.77 7.22
CA PRO A 33 9.82 -8.29 8.33
C PRO A 33 10.73 -9.08 9.27
N PRO A 34 10.58 -9.04 10.60
CA PRO A 34 11.24 -10.02 11.47
C PRO A 34 10.72 -11.44 11.24
N ARG A 35 9.52 -11.56 10.66
CA ARG A 35 8.84 -12.81 10.36
C ARG A 35 8.14 -12.71 9.00
N LYS A 36 8.42 -13.64 8.09
CA LYS A 36 7.73 -13.76 6.80
C LYS A 36 6.87 -15.02 6.79
N TYR A 37 5.71 -14.99 6.15
CA TYR A 37 4.98 -16.22 5.87
C TYR A 37 5.69 -16.95 4.72
N ASP A 38 6.09 -18.20 4.97
CA ASP A 38 6.64 -19.09 3.96
C ASP A 38 5.50 -19.95 3.42
N TRP A 39 5.15 -19.72 2.15
CA TRP A 39 4.02 -20.37 1.51
C TRP A 39 4.27 -21.86 1.23
N TYR A 40 5.52 -22.26 0.94
CA TYR A 40 5.86 -23.66 0.74
C TYR A 40 5.73 -24.47 2.04
N GLN A 41 6.05 -23.84 3.17
CA GLN A 41 6.02 -24.48 4.49
C GLN A 41 4.72 -24.23 5.26
N HIS A 42 3.79 -23.46 4.68
CA HIS A 42 2.55 -22.99 5.31
C HIS A 42 2.72 -22.43 6.73
N ARG A 43 3.85 -21.76 7.03
CA ARG A 43 4.16 -21.28 8.38
C ARG A 43 4.89 -19.94 8.37
N VAL A 44 4.82 -19.25 9.50
CA VAL A 44 5.57 -18.01 9.73
C VAL A 44 7.01 -18.36 10.10
N VAL A 45 7.96 -17.96 9.25
CA VAL A 45 9.40 -18.20 9.41
C VAL A 45 10.12 -16.90 9.78
N ARG A 46 11.04 -16.97 10.74
CA ARG A 46 11.89 -15.84 11.11
C ARG A 46 12.86 -15.54 9.97
N THR A 47 12.93 -14.30 9.51
CA THR A 47 13.89 -13.89 8.49
C THR A 47 15.31 -13.91 9.07
N ARG A 48 16.29 -14.33 8.27
CA ARG A 48 17.70 -14.18 8.64
C ARG A 48 18.13 -12.75 8.37
N PHE A 49 18.64 -12.08 9.39
CA PHE A 49 19.18 -10.73 9.29
C PHE A 49 20.66 -10.82 8.91
N GLN A 50 21.07 -10.07 7.89
CA GLN A 50 22.48 -10.08 7.44
C GLN A 50 23.38 -9.20 8.29
N VAL A 51 22.84 -8.22 9.03
CA VAL A 51 23.65 -7.21 9.72
C VAL A 51 23.26 -7.04 11.20
N SER A 52 22.04 -6.58 11.49
CA SER A 52 21.56 -6.41 12.87
C SER A 52 20.05 -6.64 12.95
N PRO A 53 19.57 -7.48 13.89
CA PRO A 53 18.13 -7.66 14.10
C PRO A 53 17.47 -6.37 14.59
N PHE A 54 18.18 -5.54 15.36
CA PHE A 54 17.63 -4.31 15.94
C PHE A 54 17.48 -3.21 14.88
N ALA A 55 18.38 -3.14 13.90
CA ALA A 55 18.26 -2.20 12.80
C ALA A 55 17.00 -2.48 11.95
N GLU A 56 16.72 -3.74 11.62
CA GLU A 56 15.49 -4.09 10.89
C GLU A 56 14.24 -3.86 11.74
N GLU A 57 14.27 -4.18 13.04
CA GLU A 57 13.17 -3.85 13.94
C GLU A 57 12.91 -2.33 14.01
N MET A 58 13.97 -1.52 13.99
CA MET A 58 13.85 -0.06 13.99
C MET A 58 13.19 0.43 12.70
N VAL A 59 13.62 -0.07 11.53
CA VAL A 59 13.01 0.28 10.24
C VAL A 59 11.56 -0.19 10.19
N TRP A 60 11.27 -1.41 10.63
CA TRP A 60 9.90 -1.94 10.72
C TRP A 60 8.99 -1.09 11.62
N GLU A 61 9.48 -0.69 12.80
CA GLU A 61 8.75 0.21 13.70
C GLU A 61 8.59 1.63 13.13
N ALA A 62 9.61 2.15 12.46
CA ALA A 62 9.57 3.44 11.78
C ALA A 62 8.57 3.44 10.62
N SER A 63 8.45 2.30 9.92
CA SER A 63 7.49 2.05 8.84
C SER A 63 6.06 1.76 9.35
N GLY A 64 5.77 1.99 10.64
CA GLY A 64 4.42 1.84 11.20
C GLY A 64 4.02 0.39 11.44
N LEU A 65 4.98 -0.47 11.78
CA LEU A 65 4.80 -1.92 11.98
C LEU A 65 4.38 -2.67 10.72
N SER A 66 4.55 -2.04 9.56
CA SER A 66 4.38 -2.68 8.27
C SER A 66 5.72 -3.20 7.77
N THR A 67 5.69 -4.43 7.27
CA THR A 67 6.88 -5.21 6.94
C THR A 67 7.31 -5.06 5.48
N GLN A 68 6.48 -4.43 4.66
CA GLN A 68 6.72 -4.26 3.23
C GLN A 68 6.76 -2.77 2.85
N PHE A 69 5.89 -1.96 3.45
CA PHE A 69 5.76 -0.56 3.07
C PHE A 69 5.55 0.34 4.27
N ALA A 70 6.26 1.47 4.33
CA ALA A 70 5.98 2.46 5.36
C ALA A 70 4.57 3.01 5.23
N LEU A 71 3.89 3.15 6.37
CA LEU A 71 2.60 3.82 6.48
C LEU A 71 2.82 5.24 7.03
N PRO A 72 3.14 6.22 6.15
CA PRO A 72 3.38 7.58 6.59
C PRO A 72 2.17 8.17 7.30
N GLY A 73 2.40 8.97 8.35
CA GLY A 73 1.37 9.77 9.00
C GLY A 73 0.45 9.05 10.00
N LYS A 74 0.52 7.72 10.15
CA LYS A 74 -0.34 7.01 11.14
C LYS A 74 -0.06 7.43 12.58
N HIS A 75 1.20 7.76 12.90
CA HIS A 75 1.60 8.23 14.22
C HIS A 75 2.72 9.29 14.12
N SER A 76 2.43 10.53 14.51
CA SER A 76 3.47 11.58 14.60
C SER A 76 4.60 11.13 15.53
N GLY A 77 5.86 11.33 15.15
CA GLY A 77 7.01 10.93 15.96
C GLY A 77 7.32 9.43 15.97
N ALA A 78 6.74 8.63 15.08
CA ALA A 78 6.95 7.18 15.03
C ALA A 78 8.43 6.83 14.82
N VAL A 79 9.09 7.52 13.90
CA VAL A 79 10.47 7.25 13.50
C VAL A 79 11.43 7.61 14.64
N ALA A 80 11.27 8.79 15.25
CA ALA A 80 12.06 9.18 16.41
C ALA A 80 11.83 8.26 17.63
N ARG A 81 10.59 7.78 17.84
CA ARG A 81 10.31 6.78 18.89
C ARG A 81 11.00 5.44 18.62
N ALA A 82 10.95 4.95 17.38
CA ALA A 82 11.64 3.73 16.97
C ALA A 82 13.16 3.86 17.19
N CYS A 83 13.76 4.98 16.78
CA CYS A 83 15.17 5.29 17.02
C CYS A 83 15.55 5.26 18.52
N ARG A 84 14.73 5.85 19.39
CA ARG A 84 14.97 5.80 20.85
C ARG A 84 14.83 4.40 21.45
N ARG A 85 13.89 3.59 20.94
CA ARG A 85 13.75 2.18 21.37
C ARG A 85 14.94 1.35 20.92
N HIS A 86 15.36 1.51 19.66
CA HIS A 86 16.56 0.91 19.11
C HIS A 86 17.80 1.22 19.95
N PHE A 87 18.04 2.50 20.28
CA PHE A 87 19.16 2.91 21.13
C PHE A 87 19.14 2.23 22.51
N ARG A 88 17.96 2.19 23.15
CA ARG A 88 17.79 1.50 24.44
C ARG A 88 18.09 0.01 24.35
N ARG A 89 17.60 -0.68 23.30
CA ARG A 89 17.84 -2.11 23.07
C ARG A 89 19.33 -2.38 22.82
N ALA A 90 19.96 -1.64 21.92
CA ALA A 90 21.37 -1.81 21.61
C ALA A 90 22.27 -1.56 22.83
N THR A 91 21.97 -0.51 23.62
CA THR A 91 22.71 -0.21 24.86
C THR A 91 22.52 -1.31 25.92
N ALA A 92 21.29 -1.80 26.09
CA ALA A 92 21.00 -2.87 27.04
C ALA A 92 21.72 -4.19 26.69
N MET A 93 21.99 -4.41 25.39
CA MET A 93 22.73 -5.57 24.89
C MET A 93 24.24 -5.36 24.82
N GLY A 94 24.75 -4.18 25.20
CA GLY A 94 26.18 -3.87 25.13
C GLY A 94 26.73 -3.78 23.69
N LEU A 95 25.88 -3.51 22.70
CA LEU A 95 26.30 -3.42 21.30
C LEU A 95 27.02 -2.09 21.02
N PRO A 96 28.05 -2.08 20.15
CA PRO A 96 28.76 -0.86 19.77
C PRO A 96 27.87 0.03 18.90
N TYR A 97 27.17 0.98 19.54
CA TYR A 97 26.09 1.75 18.89
C TYR A 97 26.55 2.60 17.69
N GLN A 98 27.83 2.95 17.62
CA GLN A 98 28.41 3.65 16.47
C GLN A 98 28.18 2.89 15.16
N SER A 99 28.32 1.56 15.17
CA SER A 99 28.17 0.71 13.98
C SER A 99 26.70 0.65 13.54
N GLU A 100 25.79 0.39 14.48
CA GLU A 100 24.34 0.37 14.26
C GLU A 100 23.83 1.71 13.71
N ALA A 101 24.25 2.82 14.33
CA ALA A 101 23.84 4.15 13.93
C ALA A 101 24.35 4.53 12.54
N THR A 102 25.59 4.15 12.19
CA THR A 102 26.14 4.41 10.85
C THR A 102 25.34 3.68 9.77
N GLN A 103 24.98 2.42 10.01
CA GLN A 103 24.16 1.64 9.08
C GLN A 103 22.75 2.22 8.90
N LEU A 104 22.10 2.59 10.01
CA LEU A 104 20.78 3.21 9.95
C LEU A 104 20.84 4.58 9.29
N LEU A 105 21.85 5.41 9.58
CA LEU A 105 22.03 6.70 8.90
C LEU A 105 22.12 6.50 7.38
N LYS A 106 22.97 5.59 6.92
CA LYS A 106 23.11 5.27 5.50
C LYS A 106 21.78 4.85 4.88
N ARG A 107 21.03 3.93 5.50
CA ARG A 107 19.72 3.48 5.00
C ARG A 107 18.68 4.60 4.94
N PHE A 108 18.64 5.46 5.95
CA PHE A 108 17.72 6.60 5.95
C PHE A 108 18.11 7.65 4.90
N GLU A 109 19.41 7.89 4.69
CA GLU A 109 19.89 8.77 3.62
C GLU A 109 19.58 8.19 2.23
N GLU A 110 19.76 6.88 2.04
CA GLU A 110 19.37 6.17 0.80
C GLU A 110 17.86 6.22 0.56
N ALA A 111 17.04 5.98 1.59
CA ALA A 111 15.59 6.09 1.50
C ALA A 111 15.13 7.49 1.14
N LYS A 112 15.73 8.52 1.77
CA LYS A 112 15.48 9.92 1.42
C LYS A 112 15.83 10.18 -0.04
N LYS A 113 17.05 9.80 -0.46
CA LYS A 113 17.51 9.99 -1.83
C LYS A 113 16.57 9.33 -2.83
N LEU A 114 16.18 8.08 -2.58
CA LEU A 114 15.22 7.38 -3.43
C LEU A 114 13.93 8.18 -3.62
N ILE A 115 13.33 8.70 -2.54
CA ILE A 115 12.09 9.50 -2.64
C ILE A 115 12.31 10.84 -3.34
N GLN A 116 13.47 11.47 -3.15
CA GLN A 116 13.81 12.70 -3.88
C GLN A 116 13.96 12.44 -5.38
N ASP A 117 14.71 11.39 -5.73
CA ASP A 117 14.87 10.95 -7.12
C ASP A 117 13.49 10.66 -7.75
N LEU A 118 12.58 9.98 -7.02
CA LEU A 118 11.19 9.75 -7.47
C LEU A 118 10.36 11.04 -7.65
N GLY A 119 10.61 12.07 -6.84
CA GLY A 119 9.90 13.34 -6.92
C GLY A 119 10.32 14.16 -8.14
N ASP A 120 11.60 14.08 -8.51
CA ASP A 120 12.16 14.76 -9.68
C ASP A 120 11.76 14.08 -11.01
N TRP A 121 11.22 12.85 -10.96
CA TRP A 121 10.69 12.09 -12.10
C TRP A 121 9.47 12.73 -12.80
N ASP A 122 8.93 13.85 -12.29
CA ASP A 122 7.89 14.63 -12.98
C ASP A 122 8.45 15.40 -14.20
N THR A 123 9.78 15.50 -14.34
CA THR A 123 10.43 16.31 -15.41
C THR A 123 11.19 15.49 -16.45
N ALA A 124 11.43 14.21 -16.22
CA ALA A 124 12.18 13.36 -17.14
C ALA A 124 11.23 12.63 -18.10
N GLU A 125 11.48 12.76 -19.41
CA GLU A 125 10.86 11.92 -20.42
C GLU A 125 11.04 10.43 -20.06
N THR A 126 10.03 9.63 -20.38
CA THR A 126 9.70 8.25 -19.96
C THR A 126 10.79 7.17 -20.14
N SER A 127 11.98 7.54 -20.58
CA SER A 127 13.13 6.70 -20.91
C SER A 127 13.79 6.03 -19.70
N ASP A 128 13.75 6.67 -18.52
CA ASP A 128 14.53 6.26 -17.32
C ASP A 128 13.77 5.35 -16.34
N LEU A 129 12.63 4.78 -16.76
CA LEU A 129 11.84 3.81 -15.96
C LEU A 129 12.59 2.49 -15.65
N GLN A 130 13.84 2.36 -16.07
CA GLN A 130 14.71 1.23 -15.75
C GLN A 130 15.13 1.17 -14.28
N LEU A 131 14.95 2.24 -13.48
CA LEU A 131 15.44 2.28 -12.09
C LEU A 131 14.52 1.55 -11.10
N LEU A 132 13.21 1.55 -11.35
CA LEU A 132 12.30 0.53 -10.80
C LEU A 132 12.45 -0.72 -11.65
N LYS A 133 13.65 -1.33 -11.63
CA LYS A 133 13.77 -2.74 -11.99
C LYS A 133 12.69 -3.43 -11.16
N SER A 134 11.69 -4.00 -11.84
CA SER A 134 10.84 -5.00 -11.24
C SER A 134 11.79 -5.89 -10.46
N PHE A 135 11.58 -6.02 -9.15
CA PHE A 135 12.24 -7.10 -8.45
C PHE A 135 11.79 -8.35 -9.19
N ASP A 136 12.68 -8.91 -10.03
CA ASP A 136 12.44 -10.16 -10.71
C ASP A 136 12.36 -11.20 -9.61
N CYS A 137 11.14 -11.40 -9.11
CA CYS A 137 10.78 -12.53 -8.29
C CYS A 137 10.75 -13.76 -9.20
N GLY A 138 11.87 -14.08 -9.87
CA GLY A 138 12.13 -15.33 -10.57
C GLY A 138 11.14 -15.77 -11.65
N GLY A 139 10.25 -14.91 -12.12
CA GLY A 139 9.30 -15.27 -13.17
C GLY A 139 8.69 -14.05 -13.82
N HIS A 140 8.93 -13.87 -15.11
CA HIS A 140 8.14 -13.03 -15.99
C HIS A 140 6.73 -13.63 -16.14
N GLN A 141 6.01 -13.80 -15.03
CA GLN A 141 4.64 -14.26 -15.09
C GLN A 141 3.82 -13.07 -15.56
N GLN A 142 3.44 -13.13 -16.85
CA GLN A 142 2.53 -12.16 -17.45
C GLN A 142 1.27 -12.10 -16.60
N VAL A 143 0.79 -10.89 -16.30
CA VAL A 143 -0.43 -10.68 -15.51
C VAL A 143 -1.58 -11.43 -16.18
N GLN A 144 -2.30 -12.23 -15.39
CA GLN A 144 -3.44 -13.02 -15.86
C GLN A 144 -4.74 -12.56 -15.19
N ARG A 145 -5.86 -12.88 -15.85
CA ARG A 145 -7.18 -12.74 -15.24
C ARG A 145 -7.27 -13.56 -13.96
N GLY A 146 -7.76 -12.93 -12.89
CA GLY A 146 -7.85 -13.54 -11.57
C GLY A 146 -6.66 -13.23 -10.65
N ASP A 147 -5.58 -12.65 -11.18
CA ASP A 147 -4.46 -12.20 -10.35
C ASP A 147 -4.89 -11.08 -9.41
N LEU A 148 -4.18 -10.98 -8.28
CA LEU A 148 -4.31 -9.90 -7.33
C LEU A 148 -3.08 -8.99 -7.41
N LEU A 149 -3.28 -7.73 -7.77
CA LEU A 149 -2.26 -6.69 -7.67
C LEU A 149 -2.38 -5.97 -6.33
N LEU A 150 -1.26 -5.82 -5.65
CA LEU A 150 -1.15 -5.05 -4.41
C LEU A 150 -0.46 -3.73 -4.73
N ALA A 151 -1.18 -2.62 -4.51
CA ALA A 151 -0.65 -1.30 -4.81
C ALA A 151 0.54 -0.98 -3.89
N HIS A 152 1.70 -0.76 -4.51
CA HIS A 152 2.88 -0.30 -3.79
C HIS A 152 2.68 1.17 -3.38
N PRO A 153 2.94 1.57 -2.12
CA PRO A 153 2.74 2.97 -1.69
C PRO A 153 3.51 4.01 -2.50
N MET A 154 4.68 3.64 -3.05
CA MET A 154 5.37 4.49 -4.04
C MET A 154 4.55 4.74 -5.30
N SER A 155 3.88 3.73 -5.87
CA SER A 155 2.98 3.92 -7.02
C SER A 155 1.79 4.83 -6.68
N CYS A 156 1.40 4.84 -5.41
CA CYS A 156 0.28 5.64 -4.91
C CYS A 156 0.64 7.12 -4.65
N ILE A 157 1.93 7.50 -4.76
CA ILE A 157 2.34 8.90 -4.69
C ILE A 157 1.66 9.70 -5.81
N ARG A 158 1.58 9.11 -7.01
CA ARG A 158 0.93 9.72 -8.19
C ARG A 158 -0.58 9.54 -8.16
N ASP A 159 -1.03 8.33 -7.81
CA ASP A 159 -2.45 7.99 -7.73
C ASP A 159 -2.85 7.60 -6.31
N PRO A 160 -3.16 8.57 -5.43
CA PRO A 160 -3.55 8.30 -4.04
C PRO A 160 -4.86 7.48 -3.95
N ASN A 161 -5.63 7.44 -5.04
CA ASN A 161 -6.79 6.57 -5.18
C ASN A 161 -6.46 5.08 -5.02
N PHE A 162 -5.21 4.67 -5.24
CA PHE A 162 -4.73 3.30 -5.06
C PHE A 162 -3.99 3.06 -3.74
N ASP A 163 -3.89 4.04 -2.83
CA ASP A 163 -3.20 3.83 -1.54
C ASP A 163 -3.79 2.65 -0.76
N GLN A 164 -2.99 1.62 -0.48
CA GLN A 164 -3.44 0.36 0.14
C GLN A 164 -4.48 -0.42 -0.69
N ALA A 165 -4.59 -0.18 -2.00
CA ALA A 165 -5.55 -0.92 -2.84
C ALA A 165 -5.10 -2.36 -3.10
N THR A 166 -6.06 -3.26 -3.06
CA THR A 166 -5.96 -4.61 -3.63
C THR A 166 -6.82 -4.63 -4.88
N VAL A 167 -6.22 -4.89 -6.04
CA VAL A 167 -6.89 -4.90 -7.33
C VAL A 167 -7.00 -6.33 -7.83
N LEU A 168 -8.22 -6.79 -8.10
CA LEU A 168 -8.49 -8.07 -8.77
C LEU A 168 -8.51 -7.84 -10.28
N ILE A 169 -7.62 -8.51 -11.01
CA ILE A 169 -7.58 -8.42 -12.47
C ILE A 169 -8.80 -9.14 -13.06
N SER A 170 -9.66 -8.36 -13.72
CA SER A 170 -10.88 -8.86 -14.34
C SER A 170 -10.68 -9.29 -15.79
N ASP A 171 -9.80 -8.60 -16.51
CA ASP A 171 -9.53 -8.85 -17.92
C ASP A 171 -8.14 -8.36 -18.32
N VAL A 172 -7.54 -9.03 -19.30
CA VAL A 172 -6.22 -8.71 -19.85
C VAL A 172 -6.31 -8.83 -21.36
N GLY A 173 -6.14 -7.72 -22.06
CA GLY A 173 -6.04 -7.65 -23.51
C GLY A 173 -4.59 -7.45 -23.97
N GLU A 174 -4.38 -7.32 -25.28
CA GLU A 174 -3.05 -7.05 -25.86
C GLU A 174 -2.49 -5.70 -25.37
N ASP A 175 -3.33 -4.67 -25.32
CA ASP A 175 -2.94 -3.29 -24.99
C ASP A 175 -3.57 -2.77 -23.68
N TYR A 176 -4.27 -3.62 -22.92
CA TYR A 176 -4.94 -3.17 -21.70
C TYR A 176 -4.99 -4.22 -20.59
N VAL A 177 -5.09 -3.73 -19.36
CA VAL A 177 -5.40 -4.53 -18.18
C VAL A 177 -6.55 -3.83 -17.46
N SER A 178 -7.60 -4.58 -17.13
CA SER A 178 -8.71 -4.08 -16.32
C SER A 178 -8.81 -4.84 -15.01
N GLY A 179 -9.25 -4.15 -13.96
CA GLY A 179 -9.45 -4.78 -12.67
C GLY A 179 -10.29 -3.93 -11.73
N PHE A 180 -10.67 -4.55 -10.61
CA PHE A 180 -11.50 -3.95 -9.58
C PHE A 180 -10.72 -3.81 -8.28
N VAL A 181 -10.74 -2.62 -7.67
CA VAL A 181 -10.30 -2.43 -6.30
C VAL A 181 -11.31 -3.08 -5.36
N VAL A 182 -10.89 -4.13 -4.65
CA VAL A 182 -11.80 -4.97 -3.83
C VAL A 182 -11.80 -4.63 -2.35
N ASN A 183 -10.91 -3.74 -1.88
CA ASN A 183 -10.71 -3.47 -0.45
C ASN A 183 -11.00 -2.02 -0.02
N LYS A 184 -11.63 -1.20 -0.88
CA LYS A 184 -11.99 0.19 -0.58
C LYS A 184 -13.51 0.40 -0.58
N PRO A 185 -14.19 0.30 0.58
CA PRO A 185 -15.62 0.56 0.65
C PRO A 185 -15.91 2.04 0.40
N LEU A 186 -17.00 2.33 -0.31
CA LEU A 186 -17.49 3.69 -0.47
C LEU A 186 -18.14 4.11 0.86
N ARG A 187 -17.51 5.06 1.55
CA ARG A 187 -17.85 5.39 2.94
C ARG A 187 -19.31 5.81 3.06
N ASN A 188 -20.06 5.11 3.91
CA ASN A 188 -21.44 5.42 4.29
C ASN A 188 -22.41 5.54 3.11
N SER A 189 -22.15 4.82 2.01
CA SER A 189 -23.06 4.77 0.87
C SER A 189 -23.52 3.35 0.63
N THR A 190 -24.82 3.12 0.80
CA THR A 190 -25.47 1.91 0.30
C THR A 190 -25.77 2.06 -1.19
N LEU A 191 -26.07 0.95 -1.87
CA LEU A 191 -26.51 0.97 -3.26
C LEU A 191 -27.75 1.85 -3.44
N GLN A 192 -28.70 1.79 -2.51
CA GLN A 192 -29.91 2.62 -2.54
C GLN A 192 -29.60 4.12 -2.45
N GLN A 193 -28.66 4.51 -1.59
CA GLN A 193 -28.21 5.91 -1.50
C GLN A 193 -27.51 6.35 -2.78
N LEU A 194 -26.71 5.47 -3.40
CA LEU A 194 -26.05 5.75 -4.67
C LEU A 194 -27.06 5.96 -5.81
N LEU A 195 -28.10 5.11 -5.88
CA LEU A 195 -29.18 5.23 -6.85
C LEU A 195 -30.07 6.45 -6.61
N SER A 196 -30.23 6.90 -5.36
CA SER A 196 -31.06 8.06 -4.99
C SER A 196 -30.34 9.40 -5.17
N ASN A 197 -29.02 9.44 -5.01
CA ASN A 197 -28.23 10.67 -5.05
C ASN A 197 -27.92 11.19 -6.46
N ARG A 198 -28.17 10.42 -7.52
CA ARG A 198 -28.01 10.90 -8.91
C ARG A 198 -29.25 11.70 -9.35
N LYS A 199 -29.23 13.01 -9.10
CA LYS A 199 -30.30 13.94 -9.53
C LYS A 199 -30.04 14.63 -10.88
N GLY A 200 -28.93 14.35 -11.57
CA GLY A 200 -28.54 15.02 -12.82
C GLY A 200 -28.20 14.05 -13.96
N SER A 201 -28.77 14.29 -15.13
CA SER A 201 -28.36 13.74 -16.44
C SER A 201 -28.19 12.21 -16.53
N GLN A 202 -29.20 11.45 -16.13
CA GLN A 202 -29.27 10.02 -16.46
C GLN A 202 -30.00 9.83 -17.80
N SER A 203 -29.46 8.93 -18.64
CA SER A 203 -30.22 8.39 -19.78
C SER A 203 -31.49 7.71 -19.26
N SER A 204 -32.53 7.62 -20.09
CA SER A 204 -33.78 6.90 -19.73
C SER A 204 -33.47 5.46 -19.30
N GLU A 205 -32.54 4.81 -19.99
CA GLU A 205 -32.09 3.43 -19.69
C GLU A 205 -31.53 3.28 -18.27
N ASP A 206 -30.75 4.24 -17.78
CA ASP A 206 -30.17 4.20 -16.43
C ASP A 206 -31.26 4.34 -15.35
N LYS A 207 -32.37 5.02 -15.65
CA LYS A 207 -33.51 5.17 -14.73
C LYS A 207 -34.31 3.88 -14.63
N ASP A 208 -34.67 3.30 -15.77
CA ASP A 208 -35.45 2.06 -15.84
C ASP A 208 -34.68 0.91 -15.16
N TRP A 209 -33.37 0.83 -15.41
CA TRP A 209 -32.49 -0.13 -14.75
C TRP A 209 -32.38 0.11 -13.23
N ALA A 210 -32.27 1.37 -12.81
CA ALA A 210 -32.22 1.72 -11.38
C ALA A 210 -33.52 1.37 -10.65
N GLU A 211 -34.68 1.56 -11.28
CA GLU A 211 -35.98 1.18 -10.73
C GLU A 211 -36.11 -0.34 -10.59
N ALA A 212 -35.72 -1.11 -11.62
CA ALA A 212 -35.72 -2.57 -11.56
C ALA A 212 -34.85 -3.13 -10.42
N ILE A 213 -33.73 -2.47 -10.09
CA ILE A 213 -32.87 -2.86 -8.96
C ILE A 213 -33.49 -2.48 -7.61
N ARG A 214 -34.23 -1.36 -7.52
CA ARG A 214 -34.85 -0.89 -6.26
C ARG A 214 -35.90 -1.87 -5.73
N ASP A 215 -36.59 -2.58 -6.61
CA ASP A 215 -37.61 -3.55 -6.21
C ASP A 215 -37.00 -4.78 -5.46
N HIS A 216 -35.69 -4.97 -5.53
CA HIS A 216 -34.99 -5.99 -4.77
C HIS A 216 -34.56 -5.50 -3.38
N SER A 217 -35.41 -5.74 -2.38
CA SER A 217 -35.17 -5.40 -0.97
C SER A 217 -33.84 -5.91 -0.39
N ALA A 218 -33.29 -7.00 -0.92
CA ALA A 218 -31.99 -7.53 -0.52
C ALA A 218 -30.81 -6.62 -0.92
N LEU A 219 -30.96 -5.83 -1.99
CA LEU A 219 -29.90 -5.00 -2.54
C LEU A 219 -29.80 -3.63 -1.85
N GLU A 220 -30.86 -3.19 -1.17
CA GLU A 220 -30.92 -1.89 -0.49
C GLU A 220 -29.83 -1.69 0.55
N LYS A 221 -29.48 -2.77 1.26
CA LYS A 221 -28.51 -2.76 2.37
C LYS A 221 -27.09 -3.09 1.94
N LEU A 222 -26.85 -3.31 0.64
CA LEU A 222 -25.52 -3.64 0.16
C LEU A 222 -24.60 -2.43 0.23
N ILE A 223 -23.45 -2.65 0.86
CA ILE A 223 -22.34 -1.69 0.88
C ILE A 223 -21.70 -1.70 -0.51
N VAL A 224 -21.57 -0.52 -1.11
CA VAL A 224 -20.90 -0.37 -2.40
C VAL A 224 -19.40 -0.18 -2.17
N TRP A 225 -18.60 -0.79 -3.04
CA TRP A 225 -17.15 -0.67 -3.03
C TRP A 225 -16.69 0.19 -4.21
N ARG A 226 -15.63 0.99 -4.02
CA ARG A 226 -15.05 1.79 -5.09
C ARG A 226 -14.12 0.87 -5.89
N GLY A 227 -14.59 0.39 -7.05
CA GLY A 227 -13.82 -0.49 -7.93
C GLY A 227 -12.68 0.18 -8.71
N GLY A 228 -12.65 1.51 -8.79
CA GLY A 228 -11.63 2.27 -9.53
C GLY A 228 -12.02 3.74 -9.71
N PRO A 229 -11.23 4.53 -10.45
CA PRO A 229 -11.66 5.85 -10.90
C PRO A 229 -12.92 5.72 -11.78
N ILE A 230 -13.95 6.51 -11.47
CA ILE A 230 -15.20 6.49 -12.23
C ILE A 230 -14.94 7.18 -13.57
N ILE A 231 -15.27 6.51 -14.69
CA ILE A 231 -15.28 7.15 -16.00
C ILE A 231 -16.39 8.20 -15.98
N VAL A 232 -16.01 9.48 -15.90
CA VAL A 232 -16.94 10.60 -15.87
C VAL A 232 -17.75 10.60 -17.17
N GLY A 233 -19.08 10.64 -17.06
CA GLY A 233 -19.99 10.61 -18.21
C GLY A 233 -20.49 9.22 -18.62
N ALA A 234 -19.95 8.13 -18.05
CA ALA A 234 -20.46 6.79 -18.31
C ALA A 234 -21.69 6.47 -17.44
N SER A 235 -22.60 5.66 -18.02
CA SER A 235 -23.84 5.23 -17.36
C SER A 235 -23.55 4.42 -16.10
N LEU A 236 -24.43 4.47 -15.09
CA LEU A 236 -24.21 3.72 -13.84
C LEU A 236 -24.24 2.22 -14.11
N GLN A 237 -25.15 1.79 -14.99
CA GLN A 237 -25.27 0.40 -15.40
C GLN A 237 -23.95 -0.16 -15.95
N ARG A 238 -23.19 0.64 -16.71
CA ARG A 238 -21.90 0.22 -17.28
C ARG A 238 -20.75 0.19 -16.27
N ASN A 239 -20.88 0.93 -15.17
CA ASN A 239 -19.82 1.04 -14.15
C ASN A 239 -20.10 0.21 -12.89
N LEU A 240 -21.31 -0.34 -12.73
CA LEU A 240 -21.65 -1.19 -11.60
C LEU A 240 -21.33 -2.65 -11.94
N HIS A 241 -20.34 -3.20 -11.24
CA HIS A 241 -19.94 -4.60 -11.39
C HIS A 241 -20.33 -5.40 -10.15
N TRP A 242 -20.84 -6.62 -10.39
CA TRP A 242 -21.19 -7.56 -9.33
C TRP A 242 -20.10 -8.62 -9.22
N LEU A 243 -19.43 -8.67 -8.07
CA LEU A 243 -18.48 -9.73 -7.76
C LEU A 243 -19.15 -10.72 -6.80
N HIS A 244 -19.25 -11.98 -7.19
CA HIS A 244 -19.86 -13.04 -6.39
C HIS A 244 -19.12 -14.37 -6.56
N CYS A 245 -19.28 -15.27 -5.59
CA CYS A 245 -18.81 -16.65 -5.72
C CYS A 245 -19.84 -17.49 -6.49
N PHE A 246 -19.40 -18.50 -7.24
CA PHE A 246 -20.33 -19.38 -7.99
C PHE A 246 -21.20 -20.25 -7.06
N SER A 247 -20.70 -20.62 -5.88
CA SER A 247 -21.44 -21.44 -4.90
C SER A 247 -22.70 -20.74 -4.35
N SER A 248 -22.79 -19.41 -4.45
CA SER A 248 -23.95 -18.62 -4.03
C SER A 248 -25.10 -18.60 -5.04
N VAL A 249 -24.88 -19.03 -6.28
CA VAL A 249 -25.94 -19.13 -7.29
C VAL A 249 -26.59 -20.51 -7.16
N ARG A 250 -27.47 -20.68 -6.17
CA ARG A 250 -28.45 -21.78 -6.24
C ARG A 250 -29.24 -21.54 -7.53
N ARG A 251 -29.01 -22.38 -8.56
CA ARG A 251 -29.93 -22.49 -9.70
C ARG A 251 -31.32 -22.71 -9.11
N ARG A 252 -32.14 -21.66 -9.02
CA ARG A 252 -33.58 -21.87 -8.98
C ARG A 252 -33.87 -22.53 -10.32
N GLY A 253 -34.18 -23.83 -10.27
CA GLY A 253 -34.51 -24.60 -11.45
C GLY A 253 -35.57 -23.85 -12.25
N VAL A 254 -35.21 -23.54 -13.48
CA VAL A 254 -36.18 -23.37 -14.57
C VAL A 254 -36.55 -24.77 -15.01
#